data_AF-A0A842Y0A1-F1
#
_entry.id   AF-A0A842Y0A1-F1
#
_cell.length_a   1.000
_cell.length_b   1.000
_cell.length_c   1.000
_cell.angle_alpha   90.00
_cell.angle_beta   90.00
_cell.angle_gamma   90.00
#
_symmetry.space_group_name_H-M   'P 1'
#
loop_
_entity.id
_entity.type
_entity.pdbx_description
1 polymer ?
#
loop_
_entity_poly.entity_id
_entity_poly.type
_entity_poly.pdbx_seq_one_letter_code
_entity_poly.pdbx_strand_id
1 'polypeptide(L)' 'MLEIEEYIMIRELHAQGFSITDISDKTGYDRKTVKKILNSETHSAPNEKTILPGLDPSLQRQD' A
#
# COMPACT_ATOMS: atom_id res chain seq x y z
N MET A 1 -14.76 12.50 -9.50
CA MET A 1 -14.04 11.23 -9.75
C MET A 1 -12.57 11.58 -9.79
N LEU A 2 -11.70 10.83 -9.10
CA LEU A 2 -10.25 11.01 -9.27
C LEU A 2 -9.83 10.32 -10.57
N GLU A 3 -8.96 10.97 -11.32
CA GLU A 3 -8.29 10.36 -12.46
C GLU A 3 -7.21 9.37 -12.02
N ILE A 4 -6.88 8.42 -12.88
CA ILE A 4 -5.86 7.39 -12.63
C ILE A 4 -4.49 8.04 -12.38
N GLU A 5 -4.19 9.14 -13.07
CA GLU A 5 -2.95 9.90 -12.88
C GLU A 5 -2.81 10.44 -11.45
N GLU A 6 -3.88 10.99 -10.89
CA GLU A 6 -3.91 11.54 -9.54
C GLU A 6 -3.76 10.44 -8.49
N TYR A 7 -4.33 9.26 -8.76
CA TYR A 7 -4.15 8.08 -7.92
C TYR A 7 -2.69 7.61 -7.90
N ILE A 8 -2.03 7.57 -9.06
CA ILE A 8 -0.61 7.18 -9.17
C ILE A 8 0.28 8.22 -8.47
N MET A 9 0.03 9.51 -8.67
CA MET A 9 0.81 10.59 -8.06
C MET A 9 0.80 10.53 -6.53
N ILE A 10 -0.38 10.37 -5.92
CA ILE A 10 -0.51 10.27 -4.45
C ILE A 10 0.27 9.08 -3.90
N ARG A 11 0.25 7.95 -4.61
CA ARG A 11 1.00 6.75 -4.24
C ARG A 11 2.50 6.92 -4.36
N GLU A 12 2.97 7.51 -5.46
CA GLU A 12 4.40 7.77 -5.64
C GLU A 12 4.94 8.70 -4.56
N LEU A 13 4.19 9.73 -4.16
CA LEU A 13 4.58 10.62 -3.07
C LEU A 13 4.63 9.86 -1.74
N HIS A 14 3.65 9.00 -1.44
CA HIS A 14 3.68 8.20 -0.23
C HIS A 14 4.84 7.19 -0.24
N ALA A 15 5.16 6.60 -1.39
CA ALA A 15 6.31 5.71 -1.56
C ALA A 15 7.67 6.43 -1.39
N GLN A 16 7.73 7.72 -1.75
CA GLN A 16 8.88 8.60 -1.48
C GLN A 16 9.00 8.99 0.01
N GLY A 17 8.02 8.64 0.86
CA GLY A 17 8.02 8.94 2.29
C GLY A 17 7.36 10.27 2.65
N PHE A 18 6.62 10.91 1.72
CA PHE A 18 5.86 12.11 2.05
C PHE A 18 4.69 11.78 2.98
N SER A 19 4.43 12.67 3.95
CA SER A 19 3.31 12.51 4.88
C SER A 19 1.98 12.84 4.20
N ILE A 20 0.86 12.37 4.76
CA ILE A 20 -0.49 12.67 4.26
C ILE A 20 -0.72 14.19 4.14
N THR A 21 -0.14 14.98 5.04
CA THR A 21 -0.25 16.44 5.02
C THR A 21 0.57 17.05 3.89
N ASP A 22 1.80 16.59 3.67
CA ASP A 22 2.63 17.06 2.55
C ASP A 22 2.01 16.70 1.20
N ILE A 23 1.46 15.49 1.08
CA ILE A 23 0.76 15.04 -0.13
C ILE A 23 -0.47 15.93 -0.36
N SER A 24 -1.25 16.21 0.69
CA SER A 24 -2.42 17.08 0.63
C SER A 24 -2.07 18.50 0.18
N ASP A 25 -0.97 19.06 0.70
CA ASP A 25 -0.49 20.39 0.32
C ASP A 25 -0.01 20.44 -1.14
N LYS A 26 0.72 19.40 -1.56
CA LYS A 26 1.32 19.32 -2.90
C LYS A 26 0.32 19.02 -4.01
N THR A 27 -0.69 18.21 -3.71
CA THR A 27 -1.71 17.78 -4.68
C THR A 27 -3.00 18.60 -4.59
N GLY A 28 -3.17 19.40 -3.53
CA GLY A 28 -4.41 20.15 -3.27
C GLY A 28 -5.59 19.28 -2.80
N TYR A 29 -5.40 17.97 -2.62
CA TYR A 29 -6.45 17.08 -2.15
C TYR A 29 -6.63 17.13 -0.64
N ASP A 30 -7.86 16.92 -0.19
CA ASP A 30 -8.13 16.76 1.23
C ASP A 30 -7.43 15.52 1.81
N ARG A 31 -6.96 15.62 3.05
CA ARG A 31 -6.31 14.52 3.77
C ARG A 31 -7.17 13.26 3.84
N LYS A 32 -8.51 13.39 3.89
CA LYS A 32 -9.44 12.26 3.86
C LYS A 32 -9.40 11.53 2.51
N THR A 33 -9.25 12.27 1.42
CA THR A 33 -9.13 11.71 0.07
C THR A 33 -7.82 10.96 -0.07
N VAL A 34 -6.70 11.60 0.31
CA VAL A 34 -5.37 10.96 0.33
C VAL A 34 -5.38 9.69 1.18
N LYS A 35 -5.94 9.75 2.40
CA LYS A 35 -6.07 8.59 3.29
C LYS A 35 -6.92 7.48 2.67
N LYS A 36 -8.03 7.80 2.01
CA LYS A 36 -8.89 6.81 1.35
C LYS A 36 -8.13 6.11 0.22
N ILE A 37 -7.35 6.84 -0.57
CA ILE A 37 -6.54 6.30 -1.67
C ILE A 37 -5.48 5.34 -1.16
N LEU A 38 -4.71 5.75 -0.16
CA LEU A 38 -3.68 4.92 0.46
C LEU A 38 -4.26 3.69 1.16
N ASN A 39 -5.45 3.80 1.76
CA ASN A 39 -6.11 2.69 2.45
C ASN A 39 -6.81 1.71 1.48
N SER A 40 -7.33 2.21 0.35
CA SER A 40 -7.95 1.38 -0.69
C SER A 40 -6.96 0.40 -1.30
N GLU A 41 -5.67 0.75 -1.34
CA GLU A 41 -4.59 -0.14 -1.73
C GLU A 41 -4.37 -1.29 -0.74
N THR A 42 -4.45 -1.00 0.57
CA THR A 42 -4.28 -2.02 1.62
C THR A 42 -5.40 -3.06 1.66
N HIS A 43 -6.54 -2.79 1.03
CA HIS A 43 -7.69 -3.69 0.97
C HIS A 43 -7.70 -4.64 -0.26
N SER A 44 -6.70 -4.56 -1.15
CA SER A 44 -6.56 -5.49 -2.29
C SER A 44 -5.50 -6.58 -2.11
N ALA A 45 -4.85 -6.66 -0.95
CA ALA A 45 -4.15 -7.88 -0.54
C ALA A 45 -5.07 -8.67 0.41
N PRO A 46 -5.64 -9.82 0.00
CA PRO A 46 -6.10 -10.76 0.99
C PRO A 46 -4.88 -11.14 1.85
N ASN A 47 -4.94 -10.87 3.15
CA ASN A 47 -4.35 -11.68 4.22
C ASN A 47 -2.83 -11.93 4.33
N GLU A 48 -1.92 -11.00 4.02
CA GLU A 48 -0.49 -11.18 4.42
C GLU A 48 -0.21 -10.75 5.88
N LYS A 49 -0.99 -11.30 6.82
CA LYS A 49 -0.73 -11.23 8.27
C LYS A 49 -1.01 -12.57 8.97
N THR A 50 -0.97 -13.68 8.25
CA THR A 50 -0.88 -15.00 8.90
C THR A 50 0.58 -15.44 8.89
N ILE A 51 1.29 -15.07 9.96
CA ILE A 51 2.51 -15.77 10.34
C ILE A 51 2.07 -17.19 10.72
N LEU A 52 2.23 -18.16 9.81
CA LEU A 52 2.29 -19.57 10.18
C LEU A 52 3.78 -19.93 10.32
N PRO A 53 4.32 -20.11 11.54
CA PRO A 53 5.62 -20.73 11.71
C PRO A 53 5.42 -22.24 11.51
N GLY A 54 5.71 -22.76 10.31
CA GLY A 54 5.50 -24.19 10.08
C GLY A 54 5.77 -24.74 8.69
N LEU A 55 6.59 -24.10 7.86
CA LEU A 55 7.11 -24.75 6.66
C LEU A 55 8.53 -25.21 6.94
N ASP A 56 8.65 -26.42 7.48
CA ASP A 56 9.93 -27.12 7.61
C ASP A 56 10.46 -27.45 6.20
N PRO A 57 11.64 -26.94 5.79
CA PRO A 57 12.17 -27.16 4.44
C PRO A 57 12.85 -28.53 4.24
N SER A 58 12.67 -29.53 5.12
CA SER A 58 13.49 -30.75 5.10
C SER A 58 13.01 -31.92 4.24
N LEU A 59 12.01 -31.74 3.37
CA LEU A 59 11.55 -32.83 2.47
C LEU A 59 11.99 -32.69 1.01
N GLN A 60 13.08 -31.96 0.78
CA GLN A 60 13.80 -31.95 -0.50
C GLN A 60 15.08 -32.81 -0.43
N ARG A 61 14.92 -34.11 -0.19
CA ARG A 61 15.85 -35.19 -0.59
C ARG A 61 15.39 -36.47 0.09
N GLN A 62 14.90 -37.42 -0.68
CA GLN A 62 15.31 -38.80 -0.49
C GLN A 62 15.71 -39.37 -1.85
N ASP A 63 16.90 -39.97 -1.80
CA ASP A 63 17.56 -40.80 -2.80
C ASP A 63 16.69 -42.01 -3.17
#